data_AF-A0A0F8A6K8-F1
#
_entry.id   AF-A0A0F8A6K8-F1
#
_cell.length_a   1.000
_cell.length_b   1.000
_cell.length_c   1.000
_cell.angle_alpha   90.00
_cell.angle_beta   90.00
_cell.angle_gamma   90.00
#
_symmetry.space_group_name_H-M   'P 1'
#
loop_
_entity.id
_entity.type
_entity.pdbx_description
1 polymer ?
#
loop_
_entity_poly.entity_id
_entity_poly.type
_entity_poly.pdbx_seq_one_letter_code
_entity_poly.pdbx_strand_id
1 'polypeptide(L)'
;MSDLTHFDLLPLHMDPKSKAIGAARRSRALDAELEQLNGLHRALLSLEGNTSGVPPPPIPVNPKRTGNVTKLRDNGNAEYRKGRYAEATRLYTLGIQMALTRPLWEPAALVREEVSGLLANRAQAHMALRNWPEGAVDARPSSSAC
;
A
#
# COMPACT_ATOMS: atom_id res chain seq x y z
N MET A 1 21.40 -5.35 30.59
CA MET A 1 20.30 -6.31 30.33
C MET A 1 19.29 -6.19 31.47
N SER A 2 18.68 -5.01 31.58
CA SER A 2 17.74 -4.66 32.65
C SER A 2 16.60 -3.93 31.95
N ASP A 3 15.35 -4.19 32.36
CA ASP A 3 14.07 -3.68 31.83
C ASP A 3 13.25 -4.62 30.91
N LEU A 4 13.35 -5.94 31.10
CA LEU A 4 12.43 -6.90 30.43
C LEU A 4 11.28 -7.38 31.32
N THR A 5 11.14 -6.87 32.55
CA THR A 5 10.11 -7.31 33.51
C THR A 5 9.05 -6.25 33.83
N HIS A 6 9.23 -5.01 33.37
CA HIS A 6 8.28 -3.92 33.59
C HIS A 6 7.52 -3.61 32.31
N PHE A 7 6.18 -3.58 32.39
CA PHE A 7 5.31 -3.09 31.33
C PHE A 7 4.18 -2.26 31.94
N ASP A 8 3.77 -1.20 31.25
CA ASP A 8 2.61 -0.40 31.62
C ASP A 8 1.33 -1.08 31.14
N LEU A 9 0.46 -1.46 32.08
CA LEU A 9 -0.82 -2.08 31.73
C LEU A 9 -1.76 -1.03 31.11
N LEU A 10 -2.18 -1.28 29.88
CA LEU A 10 -3.18 -0.47 29.19
C LEU A 10 -4.57 -1.14 29.27
N PRO A 11 -5.64 -0.40 29.61
CA PRO A 11 -7.00 -0.94 29.65
C PRO A 11 -7.55 -1.09 28.22
N LEU A 12 -7.33 -2.27 27.63
CA LEU A 12 -7.79 -2.66 26.30
C LEU A 12 -9.06 -3.53 26.37
N HIS A 13 -9.89 -3.44 25.34
CA HIS A 13 -11.08 -4.28 25.15
C HIS A 13 -11.08 -4.86 23.74
N MET A 14 -11.64 -6.06 23.57
CA MET A 14 -11.79 -6.72 22.28
C MET A 14 -13.27 -6.85 21.94
N ASP A 15 -13.65 -6.46 20.73
CA ASP A 15 -14.99 -6.76 20.22
C ASP A 15 -15.07 -8.25 19.82
N PRO A 16 -16.00 -9.04 20.38
CA PRO A 16 -16.11 -10.47 20.11
C PRO A 16 -16.46 -10.81 18.66
N LYS A 17 -17.07 -9.89 17.88
CA LYS A 17 -17.45 -10.16 16.48
C LYS A 17 -16.37 -9.75 15.50
N SER A 18 -15.87 -8.52 15.61
CA SER A 18 -14.85 -8.00 14.69
C SER A 18 -13.43 -8.41 15.06
N LYS A 19 -13.21 -8.93 16.28
CA LYS A 19 -11.90 -9.16 16.89
C LYS A 19 -11.00 -7.92 16.90
N ALA A 20 -11.60 -6.73 16.76
CA ALA A 20 -10.88 -5.47 16.82
C ALA A 20 -10.57 -5.13 18.28
N ILE A 21 -9.36 -4.64 18.51
CA ILE A 21 -8.91 -4.15 19.81
C ILE A 21 -9.15 -2.64 19.90
N GLY A 22 -9.78 -2.21 20.99
CA GLY A 22 -9.97 -0.81 21.36
C GLY A 22 -9.37 -0.51 22.73
N ALA A 23 -9.19 0.78 23.04
CA ALA A 23 -8.74 1.25 24.35
C ALA A 23 -9.82 2.10 25.02
N ALA A 24 -9.97 1.97 26.34
CA ALA A 24 -10.83 2.85 27.13
C ALA A 24 -10.22 4.26 27.28
N ARG A 25 -8.89 4.33 27.46
CA ARG A 25 -8.13 5.58 27.50
C ARG A 25 -7.55 5.85 26.11
N ARG A 26 -8.07 6.87 25.45
CA ARG A 26 -7.65 7.28 24.10
C ARG A 26 -6.42 8.17 24.16
N SER A 27 -5.45 7.91 23.28
CA SER A 27 -4.36 8.85 22.97
C SER A 27 -4.08 8.73 21.48
N ARG A 28 -3.66 9.82 20.84
CA ARG A 28 -3.42 9.82 19.39
C ARG A 28 -2.41 8.74 18.96
N ALA A 29 -1.37 8.52 19.77
CA ALA A 29 -0.38 7.49 19.52
C ALA A 29 -0.99 6.09 19.68
N LEU A 30 -1.72 5.84 20.77
CA LEU A 30 -2.34 4.52 21.01
C LEU A 30 -3.39 4.18 19.96
N ASP A 31 -4.19 5.16 19.53
CA ASP A 31 -5.21 4.94 18.50
C ASP A 31 -4.58 4.61 17.14
N ALA A 32 -3.46 5.25 16.78
CA ALA A 32 -2.72 4.93 15.56
C ALA A 32 -2.14 3.51 15.59
N GLU A 33 -1.55 3.09 16.72
CA GLU A 33 -1.03 1.73 16.89
C GLU A 33 -2.14 0.67 16.88
N LEU A 34 -3.28 0.94 17.52
CA LEU A 34 -4.44 0.03 17.50
C LEU A 34 -5.03 -0.10 16.09
N GLU A 35 -5.06 0.99 15.31
CA GLU A 35 -5.48 0.93 13.92
C GLU A 35 -4.53 0.08 13.07
N GLN A 36 -3.21 0.23 13.26
CA GLN A 36 -2.21 -0.61 12.61
C GLN A 36 -2.35 -2.08 13.02
N LEU A 37 -2.55 -2.37 14.31
CA LEU A 37 -2.75 -3.73 14.84
C LEU A 37 -4.00 -4.39 14.25
N ASN A 38 -5.13 -3.68 14.23
CA ASN A 38 -6.38 -4.17 13.64
C ASN A 38 -6.28 -4.32 12.12
N GLY A 39 -5.51 -3.47 11.45
CA GLY A 39 -5.14 -3.61 10.04
C GLY A 39 -4.33 -4.88 9.79
N LEU A 40 -3.31 -5.14 10.60
CA LEU A 40 -2.47 -6.33 10.52
C LEU A 40 -3.29 -7.61 10.76
N HIS A 41 -4.17 -7.62 11.77
CA HIS A 41 -5.03 -8.77 12.04
C HIS A 41 -5.89 -9.15 10.82
N ARG A 42 -6.55 -8.17 10.20
CA ARG A 42 -7.34 -8.39 8.98
C ARG A 42 -6.48 -8.87 7.82
N ALA A 43 -5.28 -8.30 7.64
CA ALA A 43 -4.35 -8.72 6.60
C ALA A 43 -3.91 -10.18 6.76
N LEU A 44 -3.58 -10.61 7.98
CA LEU A 44 -3.18 -11.99 8.29
C LEU A 44 -4.30 -13.00 8.04
N LEU A 45 -5.55 -12.63 8.34
CA LEU A 45 -6.72 -13.48 8.07
C LEU A 45 -7.04 -13.58 6.57
N SER A 46 -6.80 -12.51 5.81
CA SER A 46 -7.07 -12.47 4.37
C SER A 46 -6.04 -13.24 3.52
N LEU A 47 -4.98 -13.76 4.14
CA LEU A 47 -3.89 -14.40 3.43
C LEU A 47 -4.26 -15.83 3.01
N GLU A 48 -4.38 -16.04 1.69
CA GLU A 48 -4.55 -17.36 1.09
C GLU A 48 -3.34 -18.26 1.43
N GLY A 49 -3.58 -19.42 2.04
CA GLY A 49 -2.54 -20.38 2.43
C GLY A 49 -2.00 -20.22 3.86
N ASN A 50 -2.53 -19.30 4.65
CA ASN A 50 -2.15 -19.14 6.05
C ASN A 50 -2.80 -20.22 6.95
N THR A 51 -2.16 -21.38 7.05
CA THR A 51 -2.61 -22.48 7.93
C THR A 51 -2.20 -22.28 9.40
N SER A 52 -1.30 -21.34 9.71
CA SER A 52 -0.67 -21.23 11.04
C SER A 52 -0.72 -19.83 11.69
N GLY A 53 -1.37 -18.84 11.08
CA GLY A 53 -1.38 -17.45 11.57
C GLY A 53 -0.07 -16.69 11.36
N VAL A 54 0.90 -17.26 10.63
CA VAL A 54 2.24 -16.72 10.43
C VAL A 54 2.43 -16.33 8.97
N PRO A 55 2.93 -15.12 8.67
CA PRO A 55 3.21 -14.73 7.29
C PRO A 55 4.26 -15.66 6.65
N PRO A 56 4.10 -16.05 5.38
CA PRO A 56 5.08 -16.85 4.66
C PRO A 56 6.39 -16.07 4.50
N PRO A 57 7.51 -16.77 4.25
CA PRO A 57 8.76 -16.10 3.93
C PRO A 57 8.56 -15.13 2.74
N PRO A 58 9.28 -13.99 2.70
CA PRO A 58 9.11 -12.96 1.66
C PRO A 58 9.33 -13.43 0.22
N ILE A 59 9.91 -14.62 0.05
CA ILE A 59 10.20 -15.27 -1.23
C ILE A 59 9.66 -16.69 -1.13
N PRO A 60 8.85 -17.19 -2.08
CA PRO A 60 8.50 -16.59 -3.38
C PRO A 60 7.32 -15.60 -3.32
N VAL A 61 7.42 -14.49 -4.05
CA VAL A 61 6.35 -13.48 -4.16
C VAL A 61 5.23 -13.98 -5.07
N ASN A 62 3.97 -13.69 -4.73
CA ASN A 62 2.82 -14.05 -5.57
C ASN A 62 2.82 -13.24 -6.88
N PRO A 63 2.98 -13.89 -8.06
CA PRO A 63 3.11 -13.18 -9.33
C PRO A 63 1.78 -12.57 -9.82
N LYS A 64 0.63 -13.00 -9.27
CA LYS A 64 -0.70 -12.57 -9.71
C LYS A 64 -0.90 -11.05 -9.58
N ARG A 65 -0.38 -10.47 -8.50
CA ARG A 65 -0.53 -9.03 -8.23
C ARG A 65 0.39 -8.20 -9.14
N THR A 66 1.67 -8.57 -9.28
CA THR A 66 2.60 -7.97 -10.25
C THR A 66 2.02 -8.01 -11.66
N GLY A 67 1.43 -9.13 -12.07
CA GLY A 67 0.78 -9.28 -13.37
C GLY A 67 -0.39 -8.31 -13.57
N ASN A 68 -1.24 -8.11 -12.56
CA ASN A 68 -2.36 -7.17 -12.64
C ASN A 68 -1.90 -5.70 -12.68
N VAL A 69 -0.89 -5.33 -11.87
CA VAL A 69 -0.29 -3.99 -11.89
C VAL A 69 0.32 -3.69 -13.27
N THR A 70 1.02 -4.66 -13.86
CA THR A 70 1.60 -4.53 -15.20
C THR A 70 0.52 -4.36 -16.27
N LYS A 71 -0.55 -5.17 -16.22
CA LYS A 71 -1.70 -5.03 -17.13
C LYS A 71 -2.35 -3.65 -17.04
N LEU A 72 -2.53 -3.10 -15.84
CA LEU A 72 -3.08 -1.76 -15.66
C LEU A 72 -2.15 -0.67 -16.22
N ARG A 73 -0.84 -0.82 -16.03
CA ARG A 73 0.16 0.07 -16.64
C ARG A 73 0.07 0.04 -18.16
N ASP A 74 0.01 -1.15 -18.76
CA ASP A 74 -0.02 -1.31 -20.21
C ASP A 74 -1.33 -0.77 -20.82
N ASN A 75 -2.47 -0.97 -20.13
CA ASN A 75 -3.75 -0.37 -20.49
C ASN A 75 -3.70 1.16 -20.41
N GLY A 76 -3.11 1.72 -19.34
CA GLY A 76 -2.92 3.17 -19.19
C GLY A 76 -2.06 3.74 -20.32
N ASN A 77 -0.97 3.06 -20.67
CA ASN A 77 -0.10 3.43 -21.79
C ASN A 77 -0.85 3.36 -23.13
N ALA A 78 -1.74 2.39 -23.32
CA ALA A 78 -2.56 2.30 -24.53
C ALA A 78 -3.53 3.49 -24.67
N GLU A 79 -4.21 3.88 -23.60
CA GLU A 79 -5.08 5.06 -23.61
C GLU A 79 -4.30 6.37 -23.75
N TYR A 80 -3.10 6.45 -23.14
CA TYR A 80 -2.20 7.59 -23.31
C TYR A 80 -1.80 7.80 -24.77
N ARG A 81 -1.43 6.72 -25.48
CA ARG A 81 -1.09 6.79 -26.92
C ARG A 81 -2.27 7.19 -27.81
N LYS A 82 -3.51 6.93 -27.36
CA LYS A 82 -4.74 7.36 -28.04
C LYS A 82 -5.11 8.83 -27.76
N GLY A 83 -4.30 9.55 -26.98
CA GLY A 83 -4.59 10.92 -26.55
C GLY A 83 -5.66 11.03 -25.46
N ARG A 84 -6.10 9.91 -24.87
CA ARG A 84 -7.12 9.89 -23.81
C ARG A 84 -6.45 9.98 -22.44
N TYR A 85 -5.82 11.13 -22.18
CA TYR A 85 -4.99 11.33 -20.99
C TYR A 85 -5.78 11.20 -19.67
N ALA A 86 -7.05 11.62 -19.63
CA ALA A 86 -7.88 11.50 -18.43
C ALA A 86 -8.14 10.04 -18.02
N GLU A 87 -8.44 9.15 -18.98
CA GLU A 87 -8.63 7.73 -18.69
C GLU A 87 -7.31 7.05 -18.35
N ALA A 88 -6.21 7.45 -19.02
CA ALA A 88 -4.87 6.98 -18.67
C ALA A 88 -4.52 7.30 -17.20
N THR A 89 -4.78 8.53 -16.73
CA THR A 89 -4.59 8.92 -15.33
C THR A 89 -5.42 8.06 -14.36
N ARG A 90 -6.65 7.71 -14.73
CA ARG A 90 -7.51 6.83 -13.92
C ARG A 90 -6.93 5.42 -13.81
N LEU A 91 -6.45 4.86 -14.92
CA LEU A 91 -5.82 3.54 -14.97
C LEU A 91 -4.52 3.50 -14.17
N TYR A 92 -3.66 4.53 -14.29
CA TYR A 92 -2.45 4.62 -13.48
C TYR A 92 -2.76 4.73 -11.99
N THR A 93 -3.77 5.51 -11.62
CA THR A 93 -4.20 5.64 -10.22
C THR A 93 -4.68 4.31 -9.65
N LEU A 94 -5.46 3.54 -10.41
CA LEU A 94 -5.87 2.19 -10.01
C LEU A 94 -4.67 1.25 -9.85
N GLY A 95 -3.69 1.33 -10.75
CA GLY A 95 -2.44 0.57 -10.65
C GLY A 95 -1.65 0.90 -9.37
N ILE A 96 -1.54 2.19 -9.03
CA ILE A 96 -0.86 2.66 -7.81
C ILE A 96 -1.59 2.14 -6.56
N GLN A 97 -2.92 2.23 -6.52
CA GLN A 97 -3.71 1.68 -5.41
C GLN A 97 -3.51 0.17 -5.24
N MET A 98 -3.43 -0.58 -6.34
CA MET A 98 -3.17 -2.02 -6.30
C MET A 98 -1.74 -2.36 -5.84
N ALA A 99 -0.76 -1.55 -6.23
CA ALA A 99 0.63 -1.72 -5.81
C ALA A 99 0.83 -1.37 -4.32
N LEU A 100 0.20 -0.29 -3.83
CA LEU A 100 0.32 0.15 -2.43
C LEU A 100 -0.45 -0.74 -1.43
N THR A 101 -1.46 -1.48 -1.87
CA THR A 101 -2.21 -2.43 -1.02
C THR A 101 -1.54 -3.80 -0.92
N ARG A 102 -0.26 -3.92 -1.33
CA ARG A 102 0.53 -5.14 -1.17
C ARG A 102 0.71 -5.47 0.32
N PRO A 103 0.70 -6.75 0.72
CA PRO A 103 0.96 -7.12 2.11
C PRO A 103 2.34 -6.66 2.57
N LEU A 104 2.44 -6.25 3.84
CA LEU A 104 3.64 -5.64 4.44
C LEU A 104 4.87 -6.58 4.49
N TRP A 105 4.65 -7.89 4.37
CA TRP A 105 5.72 -8.91 4.39
C TRP A 105 6.29 -9.22 3.00
N GLU A 106 5.76 -8.63 1.92
CA GLU A 106 6.37 -8.72 0.60
C GLU A 106 7.57 -7.78 0.46
N PRO A 107 8.53 -8.07 -0.43
CA PRO A 107 9.71 -7.23 -0.63
C PRO A 107 9.36 -5.78 -1.01
N ALA A 108 9.69 -4.84 -0.13
CA ALA A 108 9.42 -3.41 -0.35
C ALA A 108 10.12 -2.84 -1.60
N ALA A 109 11.25 -3.44 -2.03
CA ALA A 109 11.95 -3.06 -3.25
C ALA A 109 11.05 -3.18 -4.50
N LEU A 110 10.33 -4.29 -4.62
CA LEU A 110 9.40 -4.53 -5.72
C LEU A 110 8.28 -3.49 -5.77
N VAL A 111 7.71 -3.15 -4.60
CA VAL A 111 6.67 -2.12 -4.48
C VAL A 111 7.19 -0.77 -4.97
N ARG A 112 8.41 -0.40 -4.55
CA ARG A 112 9.02 0.89 -4.91
C ARG A 112 9.23 1.01 -6.42
N GLU A 113 9.73 -0.03 -7.07
CA GLU A 113 9.96 -0.04 -8.52
C GLU A 113 8.66 0.03 -9.33
N GLU A 114 7.62 -0.70 -8.91
CA GLU A 114 6.31 -0.66 -9.58
C GLU A 114 5.63 0.70 -9.42
N VAL A 115 5.66 1.27 -8.21
CA VAL A 115 5.02 2.55 -7.90
C VAL A 115 5.77 3.72 -8.54
N SER A 116 7.12 3.71 -8.56
CA SER A 116 7.91 4.79 -9.17
C SER A 116 7.62 4.91 -10.67
N GLY A 117 7.55 3.79 -11.39
CA GLY A 117 7.22 3.78 -12.82
C GLY A 117 5.79 4.25 -13.10
N LEU A 118 4.82 3.86 -12.27
CA LEU A 118 3.43 4.31 -12.42
C LEU A 118 3.25 5.81 -12.11
N LEU A 119 3.94 6.32 -11.09
CA LEU A 119 3.92 7.74 -10.74
C LEU A 119 4.51 8.60 -11.85
N ALA A 120 5.62 8.17 -12.45
CA ALA A 120 6.22 8.88 -13.59
C ALA A 120 5.26 8.95 -14.80
N ASN A 121 4.59 7.84 -15.13
CA ASN A 121 3.62 7.80 -16.21
C ASN A 121 2.37 8.67 -15.92
N ARG A 122 1.93 8.71 -14.66
CA ARG A 122 0.81 9.57 -14.23
C ARG A 122 1.19 11.04 -14.26
N ALA A 123 2.40 11.39 -13.84
CA ALA A 123 2.93 12.75 -13.96
C ALA A 123 2.93 13.21 -15.42
N GLN A 124 3.38 12.36 -16.35
CA GLN A 124 3.37 12.67 -17.78
C GLN A 124 1.93 12.91 -18.31
N ALA A 125 0.97 12.09 -17.89
CA ALA A 125 -0.44 12.28 -18.24
C ALA A 125 -1.02 13.59 -17.68
N HIS A 126 -0.66 13.97 -16.45
CA HIS A 126 -1.02 15.26 -15.86
C HIS A 126 -0.42 16.45 -16.61
N MET A 127 0.84 16.35 -17.03
CA MET A 127 1.48 17.39 -17.86
C MET A 127 0.79 17.56 -19.23
N ALA A 128 0.36 16.45 -19.85
CA ALA A 128 -0.41 16.50 -21.10
C ALA A 128 -1.79 17.17 -20.94
N LEU A 129 -2.40 17.08 -19.76
CA LEU A 129 -3.65 17.76 -19.39
C LEU A 129 -3.45 19.20 -18.90
N ARG A 130 -2.20 19.68 -18.79
CA ARG A 130 -1.82 20.97 -18.18
C ARG A 130 -2.17 21.08 -16.69
N ASN A 131 -2.25 19.95 -16.00
CA ASN A 131 -2.43 19.85 -14.54
C ASN A 131 -1.04 19.87 -13.87
N TRP A 132 -0.40 21.03 -13.89
CA TRP A 132 0.99 21.21 -13.42
C TRP A 132 1.20 20.89 -11.93
N PRO A 133 0.29 21.30 -11.01
CA PRO A 133 0.48 21.01 -9.58
C PRO A 133 0.49 19.51 -9.29
N GLU A 134 -0.46 18.77 -9.84
CA GLU A 134 -0.60 17.33 -9.64
C GLU A 134 0.56 16.56 -10.28
N GLY A 135 0.97 16.97 -11.50
CA GLY A 135 2.14 16.39 -12.17
C GLY A 135 3.43 16.60 -11.39
N ALA A 136 3.62 17.76 -10.76
CA ALA A 136 4.80 18.05 -9.95
C ALA A 136 4.83 17.20 -8.65
N VAL A 137 3.68 16.99 -8.02
CA VAL A 137 3.57 16.12 -6.83
C VAL A 137 3.92 14.68 -7.17
N ASP A 138 3.46 14.18 -8.32
CA ASP A 138 3.76 12.81 -8.76
C ASP A 138 5.21 12.62 -9.19
N ALA A 139 5.84 13.66 -9.76
CA ALA A 139 7.24 13.62 -10.20
C ALA A 139 8.24 13.68 -9.03
N ARG A 140 7.96 14.46 -7.98
CA ARG A 140 8.86 14.66 -6.83
C ARG A 140 9.33 13.37 -6.13
N PRO A 141 8.47 12.38 -5.81
CA PRO A 141 8.94 11.13 -5.23
C PRO A 141 9.78 10.30 -6.20
N SER A 142 9.52 10.37 -7.51
CA SER A 142 10.28 9.60 -8.51
C SER A 142 11.72 10.10 -8.70
N SER A 143 11.96 11.41 -8.59
CA SER A 143 13.28 12.01 -8.79
C SER A 143 14.19 11.96 -7.56
N SER A 144 13.64 11.69 -6.37
CA SER A 144 14.37 11.70 -5.10
C SER A 144 14.95 10.32 -4.71
N ALA A 145 14.78 9.33 -5.58
CA ALA A 145 15.19 7.94 -5.37
C ALA A 145 16.44 7.55 -6.19
N CYS A 146 17.14 8.52 -6.79
CA CYS A 146 18.47 8.33 -7.40
C CYS A 146 19.58 8.77 -6.44
#